data_AF-A0A2V8XVF9-F1
#
_entry.id   AF-A0A2V8XVF9-F1
#
_cell.length_a   1.000
_cell.length_b   1.000
_cell.length_c   1.000
_cell.angle_alpha   90.00
_cell.angle_beta   90.00
_cell.angle_gamma   90.00
#
_symmetry.space_group_name_H-M   'P 1'
#
loop_
_entity.id
_entity.type
_entity.pdbx_description
1 polymer ?
#
loop_
_entity_poly.entity_id
_entity_poly.type
_entity_poly.pdbx_seq_one_letter_code
_entity_poly.pdbx_strand_id
1 'polypeptide(L)'
;MGLDFFGMMDRFDAEEAKPRSKAEILDLLRSEGEQFAAWMETLTPEFLAETVTEPDGKTAKTRFERLLGAKEHEMHHRGQLMLIERQLGIVPHLTRQFQQLVAQMRAAKA
;
A
#
# COMPACT_ATOMS: atom_id res chain seq x y z
N MET A 1 2.62 -2.98 28.54
CA MET A 1 1.18 -2.78 28.28
C MET A 1 0.91 -3.26 26.86
N GLY A 2 -0.05 -4.16 26.67
CA GLY A 2 -0.37 -4.72 25.37
C GLY A 2 -1.09 -3.71 24.48
N LEU A 3 -0.87 -3.79 23.18
CA LEU A 3 -1.64 -3.05 22.18
C LEU A 3 -3.12 -3.50 22.28
N ASP A 4 -4.04 -2.55 22.40
CA ASP A 4 -5.48 -2.82 22.32
C ASP A 4 -5.86 -3.11 20.86
N PHE A 5 -5.73 -4.39 20.49
CA PHE A 5 -5.93 -4.84 19.11
C PHE A 5 -7.38 -4.65 18.64
N PHE A 6 -8.35 -4.99 19.49
CA PHE A 6 -9.77 -4.85 19.13
C PHE A 6 -10.18 -3.39 19.04
N GLY A 7 -9.77 -2.55 19.98
CA GLY A 7 -10.04 -1.11 19.90
C GLY A 7 -9.37 -0.43 18.70
N MET A 8 -8.25 -0.97 18.20
CA MET A 8 -7.64 -0.52 16.94
C MET A 8 -8.45 -0.97 15.71
N MET A 9 -8.92 -2.21 15.67
CA MET A 9 -9.78 -2.70 14.57
C MET A 9 -11.10 -1.94 14.50
N ASP A 10 -11.75 -1.69 15.64
CA ASP A 10 -12.99 -0.91 15.70
C ASP A 10 -12.81 0.50 15.12
N ARG A 11 -11.64 1.12 15.32
CA ARG A 11 -11.32 2.43 14.72
C ARG A 11 -11.16 2.32 13.21
N PHE A 12 -10.50 1.28 12.71
CA PHE A 12 -10.35 1.08 11.27
C PHE A 12 -11.68 0.82 10.58
N ASP A 13 -12.53 -0.03 11.16
CA ASP A 13 -13.88 -0.30 10.65
C ASP A 13 -14.73 0.99 10.63
N ALA A 14 -14.65 1.80 11.70
CA ALA A 14 -15.35 3.07 11.77
C ALA A 14 -14.83 4.10 10.74
N GLU A 15 -13.51 4.15 10.51
CA GLU A 15 -12.93 5.01 9.48
C GLU A 15 -13.31 4.55 8.07
N GLU A 16 -13.31 3.25 7.79
CA GLU A 16 -13.70 2.67 6.49
C GLU A 16 -15.17 2.96 6.17
N ALA A 17 -16.06 2.80 7.16
CA ALA A 17 -17.51 2.96 7.00
C ALA A 17 -17.96 4.41 6.68
N LYS A 18 -17.09 5.41 6.84
CA LYS A 18 -17.43 6.80 6.51
C LYS A 18 -17.71 6.94 5.01
N PRO A 19 -18.87 7.51 4.61
CA PRO A 19 -19.15 7.74 3.21
C PRO A 19 -18.17 8.76 2.64
N ARG A 20 -17.50 8.41 1.54
CA ARG A 20 -16.54 9.26 0.83
C ARG A 20 -16.81 9.23 -0.67
N SER A 21 -16.71 10.38 -1.30
CA SER A 21 -16.61 10.49 -2.75
C SER A 21 -15.27 9.95 -3.25
N LYS A 22 -15.18 9.68 -4.55
CA LYS A 22 -13.90 9.30 -5.18
C LYS A 22 -12.79 10.32 -4.93
N ALA A 23 -13.10 11.61 -4.97
CA ALA A 23 -12.11 12.67 -4.75
C ALA A 23 -11.57 12.64 -3.31
N GLU A 24 -12.44 12.45 -2.32
CA GLU A 24 -12.05 12.33 -0.92
C GLU A 24 -11.24 11.06 -0.64
N ILE A 25 -11.57 9.93 -1.28
CA ILE A 25 -10.75 8.70 -1.18
C ILE A 25 -9.34 8.93 -1.76
N LEU A 26 -9.24 9.59 -2.92
CA LEU A 26 -7.93 9.87 -3.53
C LEU A 26 -7.09 10.86 -2.71
N ASP A 27 -7.73 11.84 -2.08
CA ASP A 27 -7.07 12.77 -1.16
C ASP A 27 -6.60 12.07 0.12
N LEU A 28 -7.44 11.20 0.68
CA LEU A 28 -7.08 10.38 1.85
C LEU A 28 -5.90 9.45 1.55
N LEU A 29 -5.94 8.71 0.43
CA LEU A 29 -4.84 7.82 0.03
C LEU A 29 -3.52 8.57 -0.14
N ARG A 30 -3.56 9.79 -0.69
CA ARG A 30 -2.37 10.64 -0.85
C ARG A 30 -1.85 11.12 0.50
N SER A 31 -2.70 11.77 1.29
CA SER A 31 -2.30 12.38 2.57
C SER A 31 -1.84 11.34 3.60
N GLU A 32 -2.50 10.18 3.69
CA GLU A 32 -2.06 9.08 4.57
C GLU A 32 -0.74 8.45 4.06
N GLY A 33 -0.56 8.33 2.74
CA GLY A 33 0.69 7.86 2.15
C GLY A 33 1.86 8.80 2.45
N GLU A 34 1.65 10.11 2.36
CA GLU A 34 2.66 11.13 2.71
C GLU A 34 2.98 11.10 4.21
N GLN A 35 1.98 10.98 5.08
CA GLN A 35 2.18 10.84 6.53
C GLN A 35 2.96 9.56 6.87
N PHE A 36 2.62 8.43 6.24
CA PHE A 36 3.32 7.16 6.44
C PHE A 36 4.78 7.25 5.96
N ALA A 37 5.03 7.87 4.80
CA ALA A 37 6.38 8.09 4.29
C ALA A 37 7.22 8.96 5.24
N ALA A 38 6.66 10.10 5.68
CA ALA A 38 7.34 10.98 6.62
C ALA A 38 7.64 10.29 7.96
N TRP A 39 6.73 9.44 8.45
CA TRP A 39 6.98 8.62 9.63
C TRP A 39 8.11 7.61 9.40
N MET A 40 8.15 6.91 8.26
CA MET A 40 9.21 5.96 7.95
C MET A 40 10.60 6.61 7.91
N GLU A 41 10.71 7.87 7.46
CA GLU A 41 11.97 8.62 7.44
C GLU A 41 12.54 8.88 8.85
N THR A 42 11.73 8.78 9.90
CA THR A 42 12.18 8.93 11.30
C THR A 42 12.80 7.66 11.89
N LEU A 43 12.69 6.52 11.21
CA LEU A 43 13.09 5.21 11.74
C LEU A 43 14.59 4.97 11.52
N THR A 44 15.30 4.54 12.57
CA THR A 44 16.73 4.23 12.46
C THR A 44 16.97 2.79 12.00
N PRO A 45 18.13 2.50 11.38
CA PRO A 45 18.50 1.12 11.03
C PRO A 45 18.49 0.17 12.23
N GLU A 46 18.91 0.64 13.41
CA GLU A 46 18.95 -0.17 14.63
C GLU A 46 17.55 -0.54 15.10
N PHE A 47 16.62 0.42 15.08
CA PHE A 47 15.21 0.16 15.39
C PHE A 47 14.61 -0.83 14.39
N LEU A 48 14.89 -0.63 13.09
CA LEU A 48 14.38 -1.49 12.03
C LEU A 48 14.91 -2.94 12.10
N ALA A 49 16.11 -3.14 12.64
CA ALA A 49 16.73 -4.45 12.82
C ALA A 49 16.19 -5.24 14.02
N GLU A 50 15.41 -4.63 14.91
CA GLU A 50 14.82 -5.33 16.06
C GLU A 50 13.89 -6.46 15.61
N THR A 51 14.09 -7.65 16.18
CA THR A 51 13.21 -8.80 15.94
C THR A 51 11.97 -8.75 16.83
N VAL A 52 10.82 -8.98 16.23
CA VAL A 52 9.52 -9.09 16.88
C VAL A 52 8.95 -10.48 16.61
N THR A 53 8.44 -11.12 17.64
CA THR A 53 7.68 -12.37 17.49
C THR A 53 6.28 -12.04 16.99
N GLU A 54 5.88 -12.66 15.89
CA GLU A 54 4.55 -12.54 15.31
C GLU A 54 3.47 -13.12 16.25
N PRO A 55 2.18 -12.78 16.03
CA PRO A 55 1.08 -13.29 16.86
C PRO A 55 0.96 -14.82 16.91
N ASP A 56 1.57 -15.53 15.96
CA ASP A 56 1.62 -17.00 15.96
C ASP A 56 2.56 -17.60 17.02
N GLY A 57 3.35 -16.74 17.70
CA GLY A 57 4.28 -17.12 18.75
C GLY A 57 5.51 -17.89 18.27
N LYS A 58 5.69 -18.08 16.95
CA LYS A 58 6.74 -18.94 16.37
C LYS A 58 7.57 -18.23 15.33
N THR A 59 6.96 -17.36 14.54
CA THR A 59 7.65 -16.59 13.52
C THR A 59 8.28 -15.35 14.15
N ALA A 60 9.58 -15.16 13.93
CA ALA A 60 10.31 -13.97 14.30
C ALA A 60 10.67 -13.21 13.02
N LYS A 61 10.33 -11.92 12.97
CA LYS A 61 10.64 -11.02 11.86
C LYS A 61 11.25 -9.74 12.40
N THR A 62 12.15 -9.13 11.64
CA THR A 62 12.58 -7.76 11.89
C THR A 62 11.42 -6.78 11.72
N ARG A 63 11.47 -5.62 12.38
CA ARG A 63 10.51 -4.55 12.12
C ARG A 63 10.50 -4.13 10.65
N PHE A 64 11.67 -4.13 10.02
CA PHE A 64 11.81 -3.87 8.58
C PHE A 64 10.98 -4.84 7.73
N GLU A 65 11.08 -6.15 7.98
CA GLU A 65 10.29 -7.15 7.25
C GLU A 65 8.79 -6.95 7.44
N ARG A 66 8.34 -6.51 8.62
CA ARG A 66 6.93 -6.20 8.86
C ARG A 66 6.45 -4.99 8.05
N LEU A 67 7.30 -3.98 7.86
CA LEU A 67 6.97 -2.80 7.05
C LEU A 67 6.80 -3.10 5.56
N LEU A 68 7.45 -4.15 5.05
CA LEU A 68 7.26 -4.59 3.66
C LEU A 68 5.80 -4.96 3.36
N GLY A 69 5.05 -5.39 4.40
CA GLY A 69 3.64 -5.72 4.28
C GLY A 69 2.78 -4.58 3.73
N ALA A 70 3.09 -3.32 4.03
CA ALA A 70 2.35 -2.18 3.51
C ALA A 70 2.44 -2.10 1.96
N LYS A 71 3.67 -2.22 1.42
CA LYS A 71 3.92 -2.24 -0.03
C LYS A 71 3.24 -3.43 -0.70
N GLU A 72 3.35 -4.62 -0.10
CA GLU A 72 2.78 -5.85 -0.65
C GLU A 72 1.24 -5.80 -0.67
N HIS A 73 0.63 -5.28 0.40
CA HIS A 73 -0.81 -5.11 0.52
C HIS A 73 -1.35 -4.12 -0.51
N GLU A 74 -0.69 -2.97 -0.68
CA GLU A 74 -1.07 -1.99 -1.69
C GLU A 74 -0.97 -2.59 -3.11
N MET A 75 0.14 -3.25 -3.44
CA MET A 75 0.32 -3.89 -4.74
C MET A 75 -0.72 -4.97 -5.01
N HIS A 76 -1.09 -5.74 -3.97
CA HIS A 76 -2.13 -6.77 -4.06
C HIS A 76 -3.49 -6.16 -4.43
N HIS A 77 -3.96 -5.17 -3.67
CA HIS A 77 -5.25 -4.52 -3.94
C HIS A 77 -5.24 -3.69 -5.23
N ARG A 78 -4.12 -3.07 -5.58
CA ARG A 78 -3.96 -2.41 -6.87
C ARG A 78 -4.13 -3.40 -8.02
N GLY A 79 -3.60 -4.62 -7.89
CA GLY A 79 -3.82 -5.70 -8.86
C GLY A 79 -5.29 -6.08 -9.01
N GLN A 80 -6.03 -6.18 -7.90
CA GLN A 80 -7.48 -6.44 -7.91
C GLN A 80 -8.23 -5.31 -8.63
N LEU A 81 -7.90 -4.04 -8.37
CA LEU A 81 -8.49 -2.90 -9.08
C LEU A 81 -8.24 -2.96 -10.58
N MET A 82 -7.02 -3.32 -11.01
CA MET A 82 -6.71 -3.45 -12.44
C MET A 82 -7.51 -4.57 -13.13
N LEU A 83 -7.82 -5.65 -12.42
CA LEU A 83 -8.72 -6.69 -12.93
C LEU A 83 -10.13 -6.14 -13.15
N ILE A 84 -10.66 -5.37 -12.19
CA ILE A 84 -11.97 -4.73 -12.30
C ILE A 84 -11.99 -3.72 -13.45
N GLU A 85 -10.94 -2.89 -13.59
CA GLU A 85 -10.80 -1.96 -14.71
C GLU A 85 -10.97 -2.69 -16.06
N ARG A 86 -10.32 -3.85 -16.23
CA ARG A 86 -10.45 -4.66 -17.45
C ARG A 86 -11.87 -5.17 -17.69
N GLN A 87 -12.56 -5.63 -16.64
CA GLN A 87 -13.95 -6.10 -16.73
C GLN A 87 -14.89 -4.96 -17.16
N LEU A 88 -14.56 -3.72 -16.80
CA LEU A 88 -15.28 -2.51 -17.21
C LEU A 88 -14.83 -1.93 -18.56
N GLY A 89 -13.92 -2.60 -19.29
CA GLY A 89 -13.40 -2.11 -20.57
C GLY A 89 -12.40 -0.95 -20.44
N ILE A 90 -11.89 -0.67 -19.23
CA ILE A 90 -10.88 0.35 -18.95
C ILE A 90 -9.49 -0.30 -19.07
N VAL A 91 -8.59 0.32 -19.84
CA VAL A 91 -7.19 -0.13 -19.91
C VAL A 91 -6.47 0.29 -18.62
N PRO A 92 -5.89 -0.62 -17.82
CA PRO A 92 -5.21 -0.27 -16.57
C PRO A 92 -4.05 0.69 -16.75
N HIS A 93 -3.82 1.54 -15.75
CA HIS A 93 -2.82 2.61 -15.86
C HIS A 93 -1.39 2.10 -16.12
N LEU A 94 -0.95 1.02 -15.46
CA LEU A 94 0.37 0.42 -15.74
C LEU A 94 0.46 -0.18 -17.15
N THR A 95 -0.65 -0.71 -17.68
CA THR A 95 -0.68 -1.15 -19.09
C THR A 95 -0.50 0.04 -20.02
N ARG A 96 -1.19 1.16 -19.77
CA ARG A 96 -1.06 2.38 -20.58
C ARG A 96 0.38 2.92 -20.56
N GLN A 97 1.00 2.97 -19.38
CA GLN A 97 2.41 3.38 -19.23
C GLN A 97 3.35 2.46 -20.01
N PHE A 98 3.18 1.15 -19.90
CA PHE A 98 3.98 0.18 -20.67
C PHE A 98 3.81 0.38 -22.19
N GLN A 99 2.58 0.58 -22.67
CA GLN A 99 2.31 0.86 -24.08
C GLN A 99 3.01 2.14 -24.56
N GLN A 100 3.02 3.20 -23.73
CA GLN A 100 3.73 4.44 -24.03
C GLN A 100 5.25 4.22 -24.13
N LEU A 101 5.83 3.48 -23.19
CA LEU A 101 7.26 3.14 -23.22
C LEU A 101 7.63 2.38 -24.49
N VAL A 102 6.86 1.35 -24.85
CA VAL A 102 7.10 0.58 -26.08
C VAL A 102 6.95 1.46 -27.33
N ALA A 103 5.99 2.37 -27.36
CA ALA A 103 5.82 3.30 -28.48
C ALA A 103 7.04 4.23 -28.63
N GLN A 104 7.56 4.77 -27.52
CA GLN A 104 8.78 5.59 -27.53
C GLN A 104 10.00 4.81 -28.05
N MET A 105 10.19 3.56 -27.58
CA MET A 105 11.29 2.71 -28.04
C MET A 105 11.20 2.42 -29.55
N ARG A 106 9.99 2.19 -30.08
CA ARG A 106 9.79 1.98 -31.52
C ARG A 106 10.11 3.23 -32.33
N ALA A 107 9.69 4.40 -31.87
CA ALA A 107 9.97 5.66 -32.53
C ALA A 107 11.47 5.98 -32.55
N ALA A 108 12.21 5.67 -31.49
CA ALA A 108 13.67 5.89 -31.43
C ALA A 108 14.49 4.95 -32.33
N LYS A 109 13.88 3.86 -32.82
CA LYS A 109 14.52 2.89 -33.72
C LYS A 109 14.26 3.19 -35.21
N ALA A 110 13.23 3.97 -35.52
CA ALA A 110 12.88 4.38 -36.88
C ALA A 110 13.73 5.57 -37.34
#